data_AF-A0A7I8J5Y3-F1
#
_entry.id   AF-A0A7I8J5Y3-F1
#
_cell.length_a   1.000
_cell.length_b   1.000
_cell.length_c   1.000
_cell.angle_alpha   90.00
_cell.angle_beta   90.00
_cell.angle_gamma   90.00
#
_symmetry.space_group_name_H-M   'P 1'
#
loop_
_entity.id
_entity.type
_entity.pdbx_description
1 polymer ?
#
loop_
_entity_poly.entity_id
_entity_poly.type
_entity_poly.pdbx_seq_one_letter_code
_entity_poly.pdbx_strand_id
1 'polypeptide(L)'
;MKTLCFKLSSLIPKSDISKDSLTQQDHLDQAAAYIKTLRERIDRLKQKKELTSAAAPELLIGLRLPLVEIRALESTLEVVLICGPDRRSLFYEVIGVLEEEGADVVNASFSSVRCPRIGLEASRLSERLKGWSAMIRLPRSSAPIPHFWTF
;
A
#
# COMPACT_ATOMS: atom_id res chain seq x y z
N MET A 1 24.73 -28.50 27.48
CA MET A 1 24.75 -27.03 27.58
C MET A 1 25.60 -26.33 26.50
N LYS A 2 26.68 -26.96 25.98
CA LYS A 2 27.53 -26.38 24.91
C LYS A 2 26.80 -26.09 23.58
N THR A 3 25.82 -26.93 23.23
CA THR A 3 25.01 -26.80 22.00
C THR A 3 24.16 -25.54 21.95
N LEU A 4 23.63 -25.10 23.09
CA LEU A 4 22.82 -23.88 23.19
C LEU A 4 23.70 -22.63 23.09
N CYS A 5 24.85 -22.61 23.77
CA CYS A 5 25.81 -21.52 23.66
C CYS A 5 26.31 -21.34 22.21
N PHE A 6 26.54 -22.45 21.49
CA PHE A 6 26.90 -22.39 20.08
C PHE A 6 25.78 -21.79 19.21
N LYS A 7 24.51 -22.18 19.45
CA LYS A 7 23.36 -21.57 18.75
C LYS A 7 23.24 -20.07 19.03
N LEU A 8 23.44 -19.64 20.28
CA LEU A 8 23.44 -18.22 20.64
C LEU A 8 24.54 -17.45 19.89
N SER A 9 25.76 -18.00 19.84
CA SER A 9 26.87 -17.38 19.12
C SER A 9 26.66 -17.28 17.61
N SER A 10 25.77 -18.11 17.04
CA SER A 10 25.41 -18.09 15.62
C SER A 10 24.36 -17.03 15.28
N LEU A 11 23.56 -16.59 16.25
CA LEU A 11 22.44 -15.64 16.05
C LEU A 11 22.84 -14.18 16.31
N ILE A 12 23.93 -13.98 17.05
CA ILE A 12 24.48 -12.66 17.34
C ILE A 12 25.43 -12.30 16.18
N PRO A 13 25.29 -11.11 15.56
CA PRO A 13 26.24 -10.63 14.57
C PRO A 13 27.64 -10.66 15.15
N LYS A 14 28.59 -11.23 14.39
CA LYS A 14 30.00 -11.21 14.75
C LYS A 14 30.49 -9.78 14.59
N SER A 15 30.43 -8.98 15.64
CA SER A 15 31.24 -7.78 15.74
C SER A 15 32.71 -8.21 15.72
N ASP A 16 33.58 -7.48 15.03
CA ASP A 16 35.01 -7.81 14.78
C ASP A 16 35.92 -7.82 16.04
N ILE A 17 35.38 -8.24 17.18
CA ILE A 17 36.07 -8.31 18.46
C ILE A 17 36.67 -9.71 18.59
N SER A 18 38.00 -9.70 18.70
CA SER A 18 38.94 -10.83 18.71
C SER A 18 38.45 -12.07 19.44
N LYS A 19 38.61 -13.20 18.75
CA LYS A 19 38.18 -14.56 19.06
C LYS A 19 38.98 -15.23 20.18
N ASP A 20 39.45 -14.48 21.17
CA ASP A 20 40.31 -15.01 22.23
C ASP A 20 39.68 -14.78 23.60
N SER A 21 39.07 -15.86 24.12
CA SER A 21 38.60 -16.05 25.51
C SER A 21 37.42 -15.22 26.02
N LEU A 22 36.33 -15.08 25.25
CA LEU A 22 35.05 -14.67 25.84
C LEU A 22 34.53 -15.79 26.74
N THR A 23 34.32 -15.48 28.02
CA THR A 23 33.73 -16.43 28.96
C THR A 23 32.28 -16.69 28.59
N GLN A 24 31.72 -17.80 29.09
CA GLN A 24 30.31 -18.13 28.86
C GLN A 24 29.36 -16.99 29.28
N GLN A 25 29.78 -16.20 30.27
CA GLN A 25 29.05 -15.03 30.77
C GLN A 25 29.14 -13.85 29.80
N ASP A 26 30.31 -13.56 29.24
CA ASP A 26 30.47 -12.48 28.26
C ASP A 26 29.61 -12.71 27.00
N HIS A 27 29.44 -13.97 26.60
CA HIS A 27 28.54 -14.34 25.51
C HIS A 27 27.06 -14.07 25.84
N LEU A 28 26.65 -14.21 27.09
CA LEU A 28 25.30 -13.89 27.53
C LEU A 28 25.08 -12.38 27.62
N ASP A 29 26.08 -11.65 28.11
CA ASP A 29 26.03 -10.19 28.19
C ASP A 29 25.99 -9.56 26.79
N GLN A 30 26.74 -10.11 25.84
CA GLN A 30 26.67 -9.71 24.43
C GLN A 30 25.29 -10.02 23.82
N ALA A 31 24.70 -11.16 24.15
CA ALA A 31 23.35 -11.51 23.71
C ALA A 31 22.31 -10.53 24.26
N ALA A 32 22.41 -10.17 25.55
CA ALA A 32 21.51 -9.23 26.20
C ALA A 32 21.62 -7.82 25.60
N ALA A 33 22.85 -7.35 25.34
CA ALA A 33 23.10 -6.08 24.66
C ALA A 33 22.51 -6.08 23.24
N TYR A 34 22.70 -7.18 22.49
CA TYR A 34 22.15 -7.29 21.14
C TYR A 34 20.61 -7.30 21.13
N ILE A 35 19.98 -8.02 22.06
CA ILE A 35 18.51 -7.99 22.23
C ILE A 35 18.04 -6.56 22.53
N LYS A 36 18.75 -5.82 23.38
CA LYS A 36 18.41 -4.42 23.70
C LYS A 36 18.47 -3.53 22.46
N THR A 37 19.56 -3.61 21.70
CA THR A 37 19.72 -2.82 20.45
C THR A 37 18.68 -3.18 19.38
N LEU A 38 18.31 -4.47 19.25
CA LEU A 38 17.23 -4.90 18.36
C LEU A 38 15.89 -4.32 18.79
N ARG A 39 15.58 -4.30 20.09
CA ARG A 39 14.35 -3.67 20.62
C ARG A 39 14.30 -2.18 20.27
N GLU A 40 15.38 -1.45 20.54
CA GLU A 40 15.48 -0.03 20.17
C GLU A 40 15.36 0.19 18.65
N ARG A 41 15.95 -0.69 17.83
CA ARG A 41 15.83 -0.62 16.37
C ARG A 41 14.40 -0.91 15.91
N ILE A 42 13.71 -1.87 16.52
CA ILE A 42 12.30 -2.17 16.25
C ILE A 42 11.43 -0.95 16.61
N ASP A 43 11.65 -0.33 17.76
CA ASP A 43 10.87 0.83 18.18
C ASP A 43 11.13 2.04 17.27
N ARG A 44 12.39 2.28 16.88
CA ARG A 44 12.72 3.29 15.86
C ARG A 44 12.09 2.98 14.50
N LEU A 45 12.08 1.72 14.08
CA LEU A 45 11.45 1.31 12.82
C LEU A 45 9.93 1.42 12.89
N LYS A 46 9.31 1.17 14.05
CA LYS A 46 7.88 1.40 14.28
C LYS A 46 7.54 2.88 14.26
N GLN A 47 8.28 3.71 14.98
CA GLN A 47 8.11 5.16 14.95
C GLN A 47 8.35 5.73 13.54
N LYS A 48 9.39 5.26 12.85
CA LYS A 48 9.64 5.64 11.45
C LYS A 48 8.53 5.13 10.53
N LYS A 49 8.00 3.92 10.72
CA LYS A 49 6.83 3.41 9.99
C LYS A 49 5.60 4.26 10.27
N GLU A 50 5.38 4.73 11.49
CA GLU A 50 4.29 5.67 11.80
C GLU A 50 4.49 7.01 11.06
N LEU A 51 5.73 7.47 10.92
CA LEU A 51 6.09 8.66 10.14
C LEU A 51 6.03 8.45 8.61
N THR A 52 6.39 7.26 8.10
CA THR A 52 6.47 6.94 6.65
C THR A 52 5.28 6.16 6.12
N SER A 53 4.34 5.71 6.98
CA SER A 53 3.02 5.21 6.61
C SER A 53 2.16 6.28 5.92
N ALA A 54 2.67 7.50 5.79
CA ALA A 54 2.15 8.53 4.90
C ALA A 54 2.39 8.23 3.40
N ALA A 55 3.26 7.28 3.01
CA ALA A 55 3.55 7.04 1.59
C ALA A 55 3.95 5.58 1.22
N ALA A 56 3.03 4.88 0.52
CA ALA A 56 3.24 3.75 -0.42
C ALA A 56 3.49 2.32 0.13
N PRO A 57 3.39 1.25 -0.69
CA PRO A 57 2.21 0.75 -1.40
C PRO A 57 1.94 -0.75 -1.14
N GLU A 58 2.53 -1.38 -0.12
CA GLU A 58 2.12 -2.74 0.32
C GLU A 58 0.97 -2.71 1.33
N LEU A 59 0.67 -1.53 1.86
CA LEU A 59 -0.54 -1.26 2.62
C LEU A 59 -1.71 -0.86 1.71
N LEU A 60 -1.64 -0.99 0.39
CA LEU A 60 -2.82 -0.81 -0.47
C LEU A 60 -3.95 -1.81 -0.15
N ILE A 61 -3.63 -2.93 0.50
CA ILE A 61 -4.62 -3.94 0.91
C ILE A 61 -5.16 -3.65 2.34
N GLY A 62 -4.47 -2.86 3.16
CA GLY A 62 -4.77 -2.69 4.59
C GLY A 62 -4.86 -1.26 5.13
N LEU A 63 -4.17 -0.28 4.54
CA LEU A 63 -4.38 1.14 4.75
C LEU A 63 -5.19 1.70 3.59
N ARG A 64 -6.39 2.20 3.91
CA ARG A 64 -7.29 2.92 3.00
C ARG A 64 -6.73 4.31 2.63
N LEU A 65 -5.51 4.36 2.12
CA LEU A 65 -4.95 5.60 1.59
C LEU A 65 -5.61 5.90 0.23
N PRO A 66 -5.95 7.17 -0.04
CA PRO A 66 -6.47 7.56 -1.34
C PRO A 66 -5.42 7.31 -2.41
N LEU A 67 -5.79 6.59 -3.47
CA LEU A 67 -5.01 6.53 -4.70
C LEU A 67 -5.40 7.73 -5.56
N VAL A 68 -4.41 8.50 -6.00
CA VAL A 68 -4.59 9.63 -6.91
C VAL A 68 -3.87 9.30 -8.22
N GLU A 69 -4.63 9.21 -9.32
CA GLU A 69 -4.07 9.13 -10.66
C GLU A 69 -4.27 10.47 -11.36
N ILE A 70 -3.24 10.97 -12.05
CA ILE A 70 -3.29 12.20 -12.81
C ILE A 70 -2.96 11.89 -14.27
N ARG A 71 -3.84 12.29 -15.17
CA ARG A 71 -3.74 12.06 -16.61
C ARG A 71 -3.82 13.41 -17.30
N ALA A 72 -2.76 13.80 -18.00
CA ALA A 72 -2.76 15.00 -18.82
C ALA A 72 -3.08 14.62 -20.26
N LEU A 73 -4.09 15.26 -20.85
CA LEU A 73 -4.53 15.02 -22.22
C LEU A 73 -4.66 16.35 -22.98
N GLU A 74 -3.78 16.57 -23.96
CA GLU A 74 -3.72 17.74 -24.87
C GLU A 74 -3.73 19.13 -24.19
N SER A 75 -4.82 19.49 -23.52
CA SER A 75 -5.02 20.72 -22.74
C SER A 75 -5.91 20.55 -21.50
N THR A 76 -6.25 19.30 -21.15
CA THR A 76 -7.14 18.95 -20.04
C THR A 76 -6.41 18.06 -19.04
N LEU A 77 -6.67 18.30 -17.74
CA LEU A 77 -6.13 17.51 -16.65
C LEU A 77 -7.25 16.65 -16.06
N GLU A 78 -7.13 15.34 -16.20
CA GLU A 78 -8.04 14.39 -15.56
C GLU A 78 -7.39 13.85 -14.28
N VAL A 79 -8.07 14.07 -13.15
CA VAL A 79 -7.63 13.60 -11.83
C VAL A 79 -8.63 12.57 -11.32
N VAL A 80 -8.14 11.35 -11.05
CA VAL A 80 -8.94 10.25 -10.53
C VAL A 80 -8.53 9.97 -9.10
N LEU A 81 -9.45 10.22 -8.16
CA LEU A 81 -9.29 9.94 -6.74
C LEU A 81 -10.07 8.67 -6.36
N ILE A 82 -9.37 7.62 -5.95
CA ILE A 82 -9.97 6.39 -5.41
C ILE A 82 -9.71 6.36 -3.91
N CYS A 83 -10.75 6.50 -3.11
CA CYS A 83 -10.65 6.53 -1.65
C CYS A 83 -11.70 5.63 -0.97
N GLY A 84 -11.43 5.31 0.30
CA GLY A 84 -12.40 4.59 1.14
C GLY A 84 -13.65 5.43 1.43
N PRO A 85 -14.76 4.80 1.85
CA PRO A 85 -16.07 5.45 2.00
C PRO A 85 -16.11 6.56 3.06
N ASP A 86 -15.13 6.59 3.96
CA ASP A 86 -15.00 7.50 5.11
C ASP A 86 -14.15 8.75 4.79
N ARG A 87 -13.79 8.97 3.51
CA ARG A 87 -12.87 10.03 3.11
C ARG A 87 -13.43 10.93 2.02
N ARG A 88 -14.74 11.19 2.07
CA ARG A 88 -15.46 12.02 1.08
C ARG A 88 -14.98 13.47 1.04
N SER A 89 -14.48 14.00 2.16
CA SER A 89 -13.93 15.35 2.25
C SER A 89 -12.70 15.56 1.36
N LEU A 90 -11.92 14.49 1.10
CA LEU A 90 -10.75 14.57 0.22
C LEU A 90 -11.10 14.99 -1.21
N PHE A 91 -12.32 14.71 -1.67
CA PHE A 91 -12.76 15.11 -3.00
C PHE A 91 -12.76 16.64 -3.15
N TYR A 92 -13.31 17.35 -2.15
CA TYR A 92 -13.35 18.81 -2.16
C TYR A 92 -11.98 19.43 -1.90
N GLU A 93 -11.15 18.79 -1.07
CA GLU A 93 -9.78 19.23 -0.84
C GLU A 93 -8.93 19.16 -2.12
N VAL A 94 -9.07 18.08 -2.90
CA VAL A 94 -8.40 17.95 -4.20
C VAL A 94 -8.87 19.02 -5.18
N ILE A 95 -10.18 19.30 -5.23
CA ILE A 95 -10.70 20.40 -6.07
C ILE A 95 -10.10 21.74 -5.64
N GLY A 96 -10.07 22.03 -4.33
CA GLY A 96 -9.49 23.26 -3.81
C GLY A 96 -8.02 23.43 -4.18
N VAL A 97 -7.20 22.39 -4.05
CA VAL A 97 -5.79 22.43 -4.47
C VAL A 97 -5.66 22.69 -5.97
N LEU A 98 -6.52 22.10 -6.80
CA LEU A 98 -6.50 22.34 -8.25
C LEU A 98 -6.85 23.81 -8.57
N GLU A 99 -7.87 24.36 -7.92
CA GLU A 99 -8.27 25.76 -8.11
C GLU A 99 -7.22 26.76 -7.59
N GLU A 100 -6.57 26.47 -6.45
CA GLU A 100 -5.47 27.26 -5.89
C GLU A 100 -4.27 27.32 -6.85
N GLU A 101 -3.99 26.22 -7.56
CA GLU A 101 -2.97 26.15 -8.61
C GLU A 101 -3.44 26.73 -9.96
N GLY A 102 -4.63 27.33 -10.00
CA GLY A 102 -5.17 28.04 -11.16
C GLY A 102 -5.82 27.14 -12.21
N ALA A 103 -6.13 25.88 -11.89
CA ALA A 103 -6.88 25.01 -12.78
C ALA A 103 -8.39 25.33 -12.73
N ASP A 104 -9.00 25.50 -13.91
CA ASP A 104 -10.44 25.64 -14.03
C ASP A 104 -11.11 24.25 -14.04
N VAL A 105 -11.84 23.94 -12.97
CA VAL A 105 -12.47 22.62 -12.80
C VAL A 105 -13.81 22.60 -13.53
N VAL A 106 -13.76 22.20 -14.81
CA VAL A 106 -14.94 22.16 -15.69
C VAL A 106 -15.93 21.03 -15.32
N ASN A 107 -15.42 19.90 -14.83
CA ASN A 107 -16.25 18.74 -14.46
C ASN A 107 -15.62 17.96 -13.30
N ALA A 108 -16.44 17.67 -12.28
CA ALA A 108 -16.05 16.84 -11.15
C ALA A 108 -17.19 15.88 -10.80
N SER A 109 -16.90 14.59 -10.69
CA SER A 109 -17.90 13.55 -10.43
C SER A 109 -17.42 12.58 -9.35
N PHE A 110 -18.30 12.24 -8.42
CA PHE A 110 -18.04 11.27 -7.35
C PHE A 110 -18.98 10.06 -7.48
N SER A 111 -18.42 8.86 -7.40
CA SER A 111 -19.21 7.62 -7.40
C SER A 111 -18.86 6.74 -6.20
N SER A 112 -19.87 6.13 -5.58
CA SER A 112 -19.69 5.19 -4.48
C SER A 112 -20.46 3.91 -4.76
N VAL A 113 -19.73 2.80 -4.85
CA VAL A 113 -20.32 1.48 -5.07
C VAL A 113 -20.43 0.79 -3.71
N ARG A 114 -21.65 0.74 -3.16
CA ARG A 114 -21.94 -0.07 -1.97
C ARG A 114 -22.43 -1.44 -2.43
N CYS A 115 -21.77 -2.50 -1.96
CA CYS A 115 -22.17 -3.88 -2.22
C CYS A 115 -22.87 -4.45 -0.97
N PRO A 116 -24.21 -4.36 -0.85
CA PRO A 116 -24.93 -4.78 0.36
C PRO A 116 -25.11 -6.30 0.50
N ARG A 117 -24.68 -7.13 -0.46
CA ARG A 117 -25.00 -8.56 -0.46
C ARG A 117 -23.90 -9.41 0.20
N ILE A 118 -24.24 -9.99 1.34
CA ILE A 118 -23.66 -11.24 1.84
C ILE A 118 -23.69 -12.25 0.69
N GLY A 119 -22.51 -12.63 0.19
CA GLY A 119 -22.35 -13.58 -0.94
C GLY A 119 -21.84 -12.96 -2.26
N LEU A 120 -21.53 -11.67 -2.32
CA LEU A 120 -20.84 -11.10 -3.48
C LEU A 120 -19.34 -11.41 -3.40
N GLU A 121 -18.97 -12.57 -3.94
CA GLU A 121 -17.57 -13.00 -4.08
C GLU A 121 -16.78 -12.01 -4.96
N ALA A 122 -15.88 -11.25 -4.33
CA ALA A 122 -15.00 -10.30 -5.01
C ALA A 122 -14.19 -10.97 -6.14
N SER A 123 -13.88 -12.26 -5.97
CA SER A 123 -13.25 -13.14 -6.95
C SER A 123 -14.05 -13.19 -8.26
N ARG A 124 -15.36 -13.48 -8.21
CA ARG A 124 -16.23 -13.56 -9.39
C ARG A 124 -16.39 -12.21 -10.10
N LEU A 125 -16.48 -11.11 -9.35
CA LEU A 125 -16.50 -9.78 -9.95
C LEU A 125 -15.18 -9.44 -10.64
N SER A 126 -14.06 -9.77 -10.01
CA SER A 126 -12.74 -9.51 -10.59
C SER A 126 -12.51 -10.29 -11.89
N GLU A 127 -12.96 -11.54 -11.97
CA GLU A 127 -12.86 -12.35 -13.19
C GLU A 127 -13.71 -11.77 -14.32
N ARG A 128 -14.94 -11.36 -14.02
CA ARG A 128 -15.82 -10.71 -15.02
C ARG A 128 -15.22 -9.39 -15.49
N LEU A 129 -14.70 -8.56 -14.59
CA LEU A 129 -14.06 -7.29 -14.95
C LEU A 129 -12.77 -7.48 -15.74
N LYS A 130 -11.96 -8.50 -15.41
CA LYS A 130 -10.78 -8.86 -16.20
C LYS A 130 -11.17 -9.28 -17.62
N GLY A 131 -12.23 -10.07 -17.78
CA GLY A 131 -12.79 -10.44 -19.09
C GLY A 131 -13.25 -9.23 -19.89
N TRP A 132 -13.87 -8.24 -19.23
CA TRP A 132 -14.28 -6.98 -19.87
C TRP A 132 -13.08 -6.10 -20.25
N SER A 133 -12.07 -5.99 -19.39
CA SER A 133 -10.84 -5.25 -19.68
C SER A 133 -10.09 -5.83 -20.88
N ALA A 134 -10.08 -7.16 -21.02
CA ALA A 134 -9.51 -7.85 -22.17
C ALA A 134 -10.30 -7.59 -23.46
N MET A 135 -11.63 -7.48 -23.38
CA MET A 135 -12.49 -7.20 -24.53
C MET A 135 -12.38 -5.74 -25.03
N ILE A 136 -12.21 -4.77 -24.14
CA ILE A 136 -12.01 -3.35 -24.50
C ILE A 136 -10.63 -3.12 -25.13
N ARG A 137 -9.64 -3.96 -24.80
CA ARG A 137 -8.27 -3.85 -25.34
C ARG A 137 -8.11 -4.46 -26.74
N LEU A 138 -9.13 -5.13 -27.27
CA LEU A 138 -9.15 -5.57 -28.66
C LEU A 138 -9.70 -4.44 -29.55
N PRO A 139 -9.08 -4.17 -30.72
CA PRO A 139 -9.59 -3.15 -31.63
C PRO A 139 -11.02 -3.53 -32.03
N ARG A 140 -11.95 -2.59 -31.86
CA ARG A 140 -13.35 -2.69 -32.32
C ARG A 140 -13.37 -2.84 -33.85
N SER A 141 -13.17 -4.05 -34.34
CA SER A 141 -13.60 -4.46 -35.67
C SER A 141 -14.85 -5.30 -35.50
N SER A 142 -15.99 -4.68 -35.85
CA SER A 142 -17.27 -5.32 -36.18
C SER A 142 -17.78 -6.40 -35.21
N ALA A 143 -18.44 -6.00 -34.12
CA ALA A 143 -19.42 -6.85 -33.46
C ALA A 143 -20.61 -6.00 -32.97
N PRO A 144 -21.85 -6.50 -33.08
CA PRO A 144 -23.05 -5.71 -32.84
C PRO A 144 -23.22 -5.39 -31.35
N ILE A 145 -23.71 -4.19 -31.10
CA ILE A 145 -24.00 -3.64 -29.78
C ILE A 145 -25.05 -4.54 -29.10
N PRO A 146 -24.82 -5.09 -27.90
CA PRO A 146 -25.83 -5.85 -27.18
C PRO A 146 -26.98 -4.91 -26.74
N HIS A 147 -28.21 -5.33 -26.99
CA HIS A 147 -29.47 -4.61 -26.70
C HIS A 147 -29.76 -4.37 -25.21
N PHE A 148 -28.76 -4.49 -24.33
CA PHE A 148 -28.89 -4.20 -22.90
C PHE A 148 -28.70 -2.72 -22.54
N TRP A 149 -28.48 -1.86 -23.55
CA TRP A 149 -28.48 -0.40 -23.42
C TRP A 149 -29.72 0.19 -24.10
N THR A 150 -30.90 -0.14 -23.56
CA THR A 150 -32.09 0.70 -23.65
C THR A 150 -32.66 0.77 -22.25
N PHE A 151 -32.88 2.01 -21.79
CA PHE A 151 -33.43 2.38 -20.48
C PHE A 151 -34.71 1.63 -20.14
#